data_AF-A9BCU9-F1
#
_entry.id   AF-A9BCU9-F1
#
_cell.length_a   1.000
_cell.length_b   1.000
_cell.length_c   1.000
_cell.angle_alpha   90.00
_cell.angle_beta   90.00
_cell.angle_gamma   90.00
#
_symmetry.space_group_name_H-M   'P 1'
#
loop_
_entity.id
_entity.type
_entity.pdbx_description
1 polymer ?
#
loop_
_entity_poly.entity_id
_entity_poly.type
_entity_poly.pdbx_seq_one_letter_code
_entity_poly.pdbx_strand_id
1 'polypeptide(L)'
;MKNLDSSNKAKKQLLQSNDKSSLEQFRKECYVKICNLSYEESLRELDMLLDTMQESDLQVEDLQRSYIKGNIYLEHCQELLDQVEQDVIEINEEKINELNNHS
;
A
#
# COMPACT_ATOMS: atom_id res chain seq x y z
N MET A 1 -43.86 -19.07 15.90
CA MET A 1 -42.44 -19.42 16.13
C MET A 1 -41.57 -18.31 15.54
N LYS A 2 -40.47 -18.01 16.24
CA LYS A 2 -39.65 -16.79 16.18
C LYS A 2 -39.00 -16.55 14.82
N ASN A 3 -39.34 -15.44 14.16
CA ASN A 3 -38.53 -14.82 13.09
C ASN A 3 -37.40 -14.00 13.75
N LEU A 4 -36.42 -14.68 14.35
CA LEU A 4 -35.23 -14.02 14.93
C LEU A 4 -33.99 -14.09 14.02
N ASP A 5 -33.94 -15.03 13.06
CA ASP A 5 -32.76 -15.25 12.21
C ASP A 5 -32.60 -14.23 11.06
N SER A 6 -33.71 -13.77 10.47
CA SER A 6 -33.65 -12.81 9.35
C SER A 6 -33.20 -11.41 9.79
N SER A 7 -33.49 -11.01 11.03
CA SER A 7 -33.08 -9.70 11.57
C SER A 7 -31.57 -9.66 11.89
N ASN A 8 -31.00 -10.78 12.34
CA ASN A 8 -29.57 -10.89 12.62
C ASN A 8 -28.73 -10.98 11.34
N LYS A 9 -29.23 -11.60 10.27
CA LYS A 9 -28.56 -11.64 8.96
C LYS A 9 -28.48 -10.26 8.31
N ALA A 10 -29.58 -9.49 8.33
CA ALA A 10 -29.61 -8.13 7.80
C ALA A 10 -28.72 -7.16 8.61
N LYS A 11 -28.70 -7.27 9.95
CA LYS A 11 -27.78 -6.50 10.80
C LYS A 11 -26.31 -6.84 10.57
N LYS A 12 -25.97 -8.13 10.38
CA LYS A 12 -24.60 -8.56 10.05
C LYS A 12 -24.15 -8.04 8.68
N GLN A 13 -25.04 -8.01 7.70
CA GLN A 13 -24.77 -7.44 6.38
C GLN A 13 -24.56 -5.91 6.40
N LEU A 14 -25.36 -5.17 7.17
CA LEU A 14 -25.23 -3.72 7.33
C LEU A 14 -23.96 -3.30 8.11
N LEU A 15 -23.54 -4.10 9.10
CA LEU A 15 -22.28 -3.87 9.83
C LEU A 15 -21.06 -4.13 8.91
N GLN A 16 -21.08 -5.21 8.13
CA GLN A 16 -20.00 -5.57 7.20
C GLN A 16 -19.88 -4.61 6.01
N SER A 17 -20.97 -4.00 5.53
CA SER A 17 -20.93 -3.04 4.42
C SER A 17 -20.32 -1.69 4.82
N ASN A 18 -20.51 -1.26 6.07
CA ASN A 18 -19.92 -0.01 6.56
C ASN A 18 -18.41 -0.14 6.81
N ASP A 19 -17.96 -1.29 7.32
CA ASP A 19 -16.52 -1.57 7.53
C ASP A 19 -15.74 -1.60 6.22
N LYS A 20 -16.28 -2.28 5.19
CA LYS A 20 -15.62 -2.37 3.88
C LYS A 20 -15.47 -0.99 3.22
N SER A 21 -16.49 -0.15 3.33
CA SER A 21 -16.44 1.24 2.83
C SER A 21 -15.40 2.08 3.58
N SER A 22 -15.30 1.91 4.90
CA SER A 22 -14.31 2.62 5.73
C SER A 22 -12.86 2.23 5.39
N LEU A 23 -12.61 0.95 5.13
CA LEU A 23 -11.27 0.47 4.76
C LEU A 23 -10.85 0.91 3.35
N GLU A 24 -11.77 0.93 2.38
CA GLU A 24 -11.48 1.48 1.05
C GLU A 24 -11.17 2.98 1.11
N GLN A 25 -11.89 3.72 1.95
CA GLN A 25 -11.60 5.14 2.18
C GLN A 25 -10.21 5.33 2.80
N PHE A 26 -9.89 4.53 3.84
CA PHE A 26 -8.57 4.54 4.46
C PHE A 26 -7.45 4.20 3.46
N ARG A 27 -7.66 3.20 2.60
CA ARG A 27 -6.72 2.81 1.55
C ARG A 27 -6.41 3.99 0.61
N LYS A 28 -7.44 4.69 0.14
CA LYS A 28 -7.29 5.88 -0.72
C LYS A 28 -6.51 7.00 -0.04
N GLU A 29 -6.82 7.27 1.23
CA GLU A 29 -6.11 8.28 2.01
C GLU A 29 -4.64 7.94 2.21
N CYS A 30 -4.33 6.66 2.45
CA CYS A 30 -2.93 6.20 2.53
C CYS A 30 -2.23 6.38 1.18
N TYR A 31 -2.87 5.97 0.09
CA TYR A 31 -2.29 6.09 -1.25
C TYR A 31 -1.89 7.54 -1.59
N VAL A 32 -2.80 8.50 -1.38
CA VAL A 32 -2.53 9.93 -1.65
C VAL A 32 -1.37 10.49 -0.81
N LYS A 33 -1.18 9.98 0.42
CA LYS A 33 -0.07 10.40 1.27
C LYS A 33 1.25 9.75 0.84
N ILE A 34 1.23 8.46 0.54
CA ILE A 34 2.42 7.66 0.26
C ILE A 34 2.98 7.96 -1.13
N CYS A 35 2.14 8.24 -2.13
CA CYS A 35 2.56 8.47 -3.51
C CYS A 35 3.51 9.67 -3.70
N ASN A 36 3.63 10.55 -2.70
CA ASN A 36 4.51 11.72 -2.73
C ASN A 36 5.82 11.52 -1.96
N LEU A 37 6.03 10.34 -1.37
CA LEU A 37 7.23 10.04 -0.60
C LEU A 37 8.37 9.59 -1.52
N SER A 38 9.60 9.90 -1.14
CA SER A 38 10.77 9.25 -1.71
C SER A 38 10.87 7.78 -1.29
N TYR A 39 11.76 7.03 -1.94
CA TYR A 39 12.03 5.63 -1.58
C TYR A 39 12.47 5.50 -0.12
N GLU A 40 13.42 6.33 0.30
CA GLU A 40 13.96 6.33 1.67
C GLU A 40 12.92 6.71 2.73
N GLU A 41 12.04 7.67 2.42
CA GLU A 41 10.95 8.03 3.31
C GLU A 41 9.93 6.89 3.43
N SER A 42 9.57 6.27 2.31
CA SER A 42 8.62 5.16 2.26
C SER A 42 9.13 3.93 3.03
N LEU A 43 10.41 3.60 2.86
CA LEU A 43 11.05 2.48 3.54
C LEU A 43 11.14 2.74 5.05
N ARG A 44 11.55 3.96 5.46
CA ARG A 44 11.61 4.33 6.89
C ARG A 44 10.24 4.23 7.56
N GLU A 45 9.20 4.75 6.91
CA GLU A 45 7.84 4.68 7.44
C GLU A 45 7.31 3.25 7.49
N LEU A 46 7.71 2.39 6.54
CA LEU A 46 7.40 0.96 6.56
C LEU A 46 8.08 0.27 7.74
N ASP A 47 9.35 0.55 8.03
CA ASP A 47 10.07 -0.01 9.18
C ASP A 47 9.36 0.36 10.49
N MET A 48 9.01 1.64 10.66
CA MET A 48 8.25 2.09 11.83
C MET A 48 6.88 1.42 11.96
N LEU A 49 6.22 1.16 10.83
CA LEU A 49 4.95 0.43 10.80
C LEU A 49 5.14 -1.03 11.22
N LEU A 50 6.21 -1.68 10.78
CA LEU A 50 6.53 -3.05 11.16
C LEU A 50 6.85 -3.16 12.65
N ASP A 51 7.56 -2.20 13.23
CA ASP A 51 7.80 -2.13 14.67
C ASP A 51 6.46 -2.06 15.44
N THR A 52 5.53 -1.24 14.97
CA THR A 52 4.18 -1.13 15.56
C THR A 52 3.40 -2.44 15.43
N MET A 53 3.53 -3.15 14.31
CA MET A 53 2.86 -4.44 14.08
C MET A 53 3.38 -5.57 14.97
N GLN A 54 4.59 -5.45 15.50
CA GLN A 54 5.20 -6.44 16.38
C GLN A 54 4.80 -6.26 17.86
N GLU A 55 4.09 -5.19 18.20
CA GLU A 55 3.59 -4.96 19.56
C GLU A 55 2.54 -6.02 19.96
N SER A 56 2.66 -6.56 21.18
CA SER A 56 1.84 -7.69 21.64
C SER A 56 0.34 -7.38 21.81
N ASP A 57 -0.01 -6.10 21.86
CA ASP A 57 -1.33 -5.64 22.27
C ASP A 57 -2.12 -4.99 21.11
N LEU A 58 -1.67 -5.19 19.86
CA LEU A 58 -2.31 -4.60 18.69
C LEU A 58 -3.70 -5.19 18.43
N GLN A 59 -4.71 -4.33 18.26
CA GLN A 59 -6.06 -4.75 17.93
C GLN A 59 -6.16 -5.24 16.48
N VAL A 60 -7.12 -6.12 16.19
CA VAL A 60 -7.26 -6.75 14.86
C VAL A 60 -7.58 -5.70 13.79
N GLU A 61 -8.38 -4.71 14.12
CA GLU A 61 -8.74 -3.60 13.23
C GLU A 61 -7.50 -2.75 12.88
N ASP A 62 -6.62 -2.51 13.85
CA ASP A 62 -5.37 -1.77 13.65
C ASP A 62 -4.34 -2.59 12.89
N LEU A 63 -4.30 -3.90 13.12
CA LEU A 63 -3.48 -4.83 12.33
C LEU A 63 -3.93 -4.84 10.86
N GLN A 64 -5.24 -4.84 10.60
CA GLN A 64 -5.77 -4.80 9.24
C GLN A 64 -5.42 -3.48 8.53
N ARG A 65 -5.52 -2.34 9.22
CA ARG A 65 -5.10 -1.04 8.69
C ARG A 65 -3.60 -0.99 8.43
N SER A 66 -2.80 -1.51 9.35
CA SER A 66 -1.34 -1.58 9.21
C SER A 66 -0.94 -2.46 8.03
N TYR A 67 -1.60 -3.61 7.84
CA TYR A 67 -1.40 -4.46 6.68
C TYR A 67 -1.71 -3.74 5.36
N ILE A 68 -2.85 -3.03 5.28
CA ILE A 68 -3.20 -2.25 4.07
C ILE A 68 -2.15 -1.18 3.79
N LYS A 69 -1.76 -0.41 4.82
CA LYS A 69 -0.78 0.66 4.68
C LYS A 69 0.60 0.12 4.26
N GLY A 70 1.01 -1.02 4.83
CA GLY A 70 2.27 -1.69 4.49
C GLY A 70 2.34 -2.14 3.03
N ASN A 71 1.25 -2.72 2.50
CA ASN A 71 1.20 -3.09 1.08
C ASN A 71 1.33 -1.86 0.17
N ILE A 72 0.73 -0.73 0.52
CA ILE A 72 0.84 0.51 -0.26
C ILE A 72 2.28 1.05 -0.25
N TYR A 73 2.97 1.01 0.90
CA TYR A 73 4.41 1.37 0.94
C TYR A 73 5.24 0.47 0.04
N LEU A 74 5.00 -0.85 0.06
CA LEU A 74 5.74 -1.80 -0.78
C LEU A 74 5.46 -1.58 -2.28
N GLU A 75 4.20 -1.37 -2.65
CA GLU A 75 3.80 -1.05 -4.03
C GLU A 75 4.53 0.21 -4.51
N HIS A 76 4.50 1.29 -3.72
CA HIS A 76 5.17 2.55 -4.07
C HIS A 76 6.70 2.41 -4.15
N CYS A 77 7.31 1.69 -3.22
CA CYS A 77 8.76 1.41 -3.29
C CYS A 77 9.13 0.64 -4.55
N GLN A 78 8.31 -0.34 -4.97
CA GLN A 78 8.53 -1.07 -6.21
C GLN A 78 8.42 -0.17 -7.43
N GLU A 79 7.39 0.68 -7.50
CA GLU A 79 7.20 1.64 -8.60
C GLU A 79 8.42 2.59 -8.76
N LEU A 80 8.97 3.06 -7.64
CA LEU A 80 10.18 3.90 -7.65
C LEU A 80 11.42 3.14 -8.13
N LEU A 81 11.58 1.88 -7.75
CA LEU A 81 12.69 1.05 -8.22
C LEU A 81 12.57 0.73 -9.71
N ASP A 82 11.37 0.42 -10.18
CA ASP A 82 11.09 0.16 -11.59
C ASP A 82 11.41 1.40 -12.45
N GLN A 83 11.09 2.60 -11.95
CA GLN A 83 11.45 3.84 -12.65
C GLN A 83 12.97 4.03 -12.73
N VAL A 84 13.69 3.79 -11.64
CA VAL A 84 15.17 3.91 -11.64
C VAL A 84 15.81 2.85 -12.55
N GLU A 85 15.27 1.64 -12.57
CA GLU A 85 15.73 0.58 -13.49
C GLU A 85 15.57 1.03 -14.94
N GLN A 86 14.40 1.57 -15.30
CA GLN A 86 14.13 2.07 -16.64
C GLN A 86 15.05 3.24 -17.02
N ASP A 87 15.25 4.21 -16.12
CA ASP A 87 16.13 5.35 -16.35
C ASP A 87 17.58 4.89 -16.65
N VAL A 88 18.06 3.87 -15.93
CA VAL A 88 19.41 3.32 -16.14
C VAL A 88 19.52 2.57 -17.47
N ILE A 89 18.47 1.86 -17.89
CA ILE A 89 18.43 1.17 -19.19
C ILE A 89 18.49 2.20 -20.33
N GLU A 90 17.67 3.24 -20.28
CA GLU A 90 17.63 4.28 -21.32
C GLU A 90 18.97 5.02 -21.45
N ILE A 91 19.59 5.41 -20.32
CA ILE A 91 20.93 6.03 -20.31
C ILE A 91 21.98 5.12 -20.98
N ASN A 92 21.91 3.80 -20.74
CA ASN A 92 22.86 2.86 -21.36
C ASN A 92 22.66 2.77 -22.88
N GLU A 93 21.42 2.78 -23.36
CA GLU A 93 21.11 2.78 -24.79
C GLU A 93 21.61 4.05 -25.48
N GLU A 94 21.39 5.23 -24.89
CA GLU A 94 21.90 6.50 -25.41
C GLU A 94 23.43 6.48 -25.54
N LYS A 95 24.13 6.00 -24.50
CA LYS A 95 25.59 5.92 -24.49
C LYS A 95 26.14 4.98 -25.56
N ILE A 96 25.46 3.86 -25.83
CA ILE A 96 25.83 2.94 -26.92
C ILE A 96 25.61 3.60 -28.28
N ASN A 97 24.50 4.32 -28.45
CA ASN A 97 24.19 5.02 -29.70
C ASN A 97 25.19 6.14 -30.00
N GLU A 98 25.62 6.90 -28.99
CA GLU A 98 26.68 7.91 -29.14
C GLU A 98 28.01 7.32 -29.64
N LEU A 99 28.41 6.16 -29.11
CA LEU A 99 29.65 5.48 -29.54
C LEU A 99 29.55 4.96 -30.99
N ASN A 100 28.37 4.49 -31.40
CA ASN A 100 28.14 3.99 -32.75
C ASN A 100 28.05 5.12 -33.79
N ASN A 101 27.57 6.31 -33.41
CA ASN A 101 27.47 7.47 -34.30
C ASN A 101 28.80 8.23 -34.48
N HIS A 102 29.87 7.81 -33.79
CA HIS A 102 31.21 8.40 -33.87
C HIS A 102 32.30 7.42 -34.35
N SER A 103 31.92 6.24 -34.85
CA SER A 103 32.78 5.30 -35.60
C SER A 103 32.41 5.27 -37.08
#